data_AF-E4Z1Z7-F1
#
_entry.id   AF-E4Z1Z7-F1
#
_cell.length_a   1.000
_cell.length_b   1.000
_cell.length_c   1.000
_cell.angle_alpha   90.00
_cell.angle_beta   90.00
_cell.angle_gamma   90.00
#
_symmetry.space_group_name_H-M   'P 1'
#
loop_
_entity.id
_entity.type
_entity.pdbx_description
1 polymer ?
#
loop_
_entity_poly.entity_id
_entity_poly.type
_entity_poly.pdbx_seq_one_letter_code
_entity_poly.pdbx_strand_id
1 'polypeptide(L)'
;AILAALAGLQETVPKLNSTQVNIAVAKVWFVEITDGLIQAVMYCGQDKNKKTILISDFEPSYAYSKNQSLIIPFLTSFFCSATPTTHPGNFNDYTAFCLTVLRNGNSSPAHVKAAAKILAAVINKHEDVDEKIWTGMNDFMAIRGLTEESLILATWVTKGILLKGGKSLEEWLDKLLRFTTASKEISRIAADCWWLLLGDTPDLSTEAGFNIKLLHPQRLFALTLPKLKVVIEDKTKSSREMSTIKENMLLILGHLLSLIPSEVQSRELPPLLPLLLESLASSDSSLVNSSLSTLMQLFNEGSPEVEQLLGKNVEKLVSEFLRLVYTKINLRTRCKALKCLRRVTRIPQIAPVLVRNRTDVLARLMGLLDDHKRVIRQHGALTMNIWSMVGQES
;
A
#
# COMPACT_ATOMS: atom_id res chain seq x y z
N ALA A 1 -36.68 -1.26 24.70
CA ALA A 1 -36.08 0.08 24.76
C ALA A 1 -35.80 0.63 23.36
N ILE A 2 -34.85 0.06 22.60
CA ILE A 2 -34.46 0.54 21.24
C ILE A 2 -35.66 0.57 20.27
N LEU A 3 -36.48 -0.47 20.21
CA LEU A 3 -37.68 -0.51 19.36
C LEU A 3 -38.77 0.49 19.79
N ALA A 4 -38.86 0.81 21.08
CA ALA A 4 -39.82 1.79 21.60
C ALA A 4 -39.33 3.22 21.33
N ALA A 5 -38.01 3.45 21.39
CA ALA A 5 -37.38 4.70 20.95
C ALA A 5 -37.54 4.91 19.44
N LEU A 6 -37.39 3.85 18.63
CA LEU A 6 -37.66 3.86 17.18
C LEU A 6 -39.14 4.11 16.83
N ALA A 7 -40.07 3.63 17.66
CA ALA A 7 -41.50 3.88 17.48
C ALA A 7 -41.91 5.31 17.84
N GLY A 8 -41.43 5.86 18.96
CA GLY A 8 -41.67 7.26 19.36
C GLY A 8 -41.03 8.28 18.39
N LEU A 9 -39.95 7.87 17.72
CA LEU A 9 -39.28 8.61 16.63
C LEU A 9 -40.15 8.79 15.40
N GLN A 10 -40.77 7.70 14.93
CA GLN A 10 -41.59 7.69 13.72
C GLN A 10 -42.76 8.69 13.84
N GLU A 11 -43.17 8.97 15.08
CA GLU A 11 -44.26 9.89 15.44
C GLU A 11 -43.81 11.36 15.60
N THR A 12 -42.52 11.61 15.84
CA THR A 12 -41.97 12.94 16.16
C THR A 12 -41.20 13.60 15.02
N VAL A 13 -40.55 12.80 14.16
CA VAL A 13 -39.81 13.26 12.96
C VAL A 13 -40.65 14.13 12.00
N PRO A 14 -41.95 13.87 11.77
CA PRO A 14 -42.76 14.72 10.88
C PRO A 14 -43.07 16.12 11.43
N LYS A 15 -42.81 16.37 12.73
CA LYS A 15 -43.25 17.60 13.44
C LYS A 15 -42.16 18.67 13.56
N LEU A 16 -40.96 18.41 13.04
CA LEU A 16 -39.79 19.28 13.22
C LEU A 16 -39.44 20.04 11.94
N ASN A 17 -39.55 21.36 11.98
CA ASN A 17 -39.17 22.24 10.87
C ASN A 17 -38.11 23.26 11.32
N SER A 18 -36.85 22.94 11.04
CA SER A 18 -35.82 23.85 10.54
C SER A 18 -34.60 22.98 10.22
N THR A 19 -34.04 23.12 9.03
CA THR A 19 -33.02 22.21 8.49
C THR A 19 -31.80 22.07 9.40
N GLN A 20 -31.47 23.12 10.16
CA GLN A 20 -30.36 23.12 11.13
C GLN A 20 -30.68 22.35 12.41
N VAL A 21 -31.92 22.43 12.92
CA VAL A 21 -32.37 21.61 14.06
C VAL A 21 -32.46 20.15 13.67
N ASN A 22 -32.93 19.84 12.46
CA ASN A 22 -32.99 18.47 11.96
C ASN A 22 -31.58 17.86 11.78
N ILE A 23 -30.58 18.64 11.37
CA ILE A 23 -29.19 18.19 11.30
C ILE A 23 -28.59 18.03 12.71
N ALA A 24 -28.83 18.96 13.63
CA ALA A 24 -28.31 18.88 14.99
C ALA A 24 -28.92 17.71 15.77
N VAL A 25 -30.24 17.52 15.66
CA VAL A 25 -30.97 16.39 16.22
C VAL A 25 -30.51 15.10 15.55
N ALA A 26 -30.42 15.01 14.22
CA ALA A 26 -29.88 13.82 13.56
C ALA A 26 -28.43 13.50 13.96
N LYS A 27 -27.59 14.51 14.21
CA LYS A 27 -26.21 14.33 14.71
C LYS A 27 -26.19 13.80 16.14
N VAL A 28 -26.94 14.42 17.05
CA VAL A 28 -27.05 13.95 18.45
C VAL A 28 -27.65 12.55 18.48
N TRP A 29 -28.68 12.28 17.70
CA TRP A 29 -29.30 10.97 17.56
C TRP A 29 -28.39 9.94 16.95
N PHE A 30 -27.60 10.30 15.93
CA PHE A 30 -26.63 9.39 15.36
C PHE A 30 -25.58 9.03 16.41
N VAL A 31 -25.06 10.00 17.17
CA VAL A 31 -24.10 9.77 18.26
C VAL A 31 -24.71 8.89 19.36
N GLU A 32 -25.92 9.17 19.83
CA GLU A 32 -26.59 8.41 20.90
C GLU A 32 -27.03 7.00 20.44
N ILE A 33 -27.57 6.86 19.23
CA ILE A 33 -27.92 5.55 18.66
C ILE A 33 -26.67 4.75 18.36
N THR A 34 -25.60 5.37 17.87
CA THR A 34 -24.36 4.65 17.60
C THR A 34 -23.65 4.29 18.87
N ASP A 35 -23.55 5.16 19.86
CA ASP A 35 -23.00 4.77 21.16
C ASP A 35 -23.86 3.70 21.83
N GLY A 36 -25.19 3.82 21.76
CA GLY A 36 -26.13 2.79 22.24
C GLY A 36 -26.04 1.45 21.48
N LEU A 37 -25.87 1.47 20.15
CA LEU A 37 -25.67 0.26 19.33
C LEU A 37 -24.30 -0.35 19.57
N ILE A 38 -23.26 0.47 19.69
CA ILE A 38 -21.90 0.01 19.97
C ILE A 38 -21.85 -0.62 21.36
N GLN A 39 -22.41 0.05 22.38
CA GLN A 39 -22.55 -0.51 23.72
C GLN A 39 -23.37 -1.80 23.68
N ALA A 40 -24.59 -1.79 23.13
CA ALA A 40 -25.45 -2.97 23.06
C ALA A 40 -24.80 -4.16 22.34
N VAL A 41 -24.11 -3.90 21.23
CA VAL A 41 -23.42 -4.94 20.44
C VAL A 41 -22.20 -5.46 21.20
N MET A 42 -21.43 -4.60 21.88
CA MET A 42 -20.28 -4.99 22.73
C MET A 42 -20.69 -5.82 23.95
N TYR A 43 -21.94 -5.71 24.41
CA TYR A 43 -22.53 -6.56 25.46
C TYR A 43 -23.18 -7.86 24.93
N CYS A 44 -23.37 -8.04 23.62
CA CYS A 44 -24.02 -9.23 23.01
C CYS A 44 -23.27 -10.57 23.20
N GLY A 45 -22.24 -10.62 24.05
CA GLY A 45 -21.53 -11.85 24.40
C GLY A 45 -21.65 -12.31 25.84
N GLN A 46 -22.29 -11.56 26.73
CA GLN A 46 -21.94 -11.61 28.16
C GLN A 46 -22.89 -12.36 29.11
N ASP A 47 -24.07 -12.85 28.70
CA ASP A 47 -24.82 -13.76 29.58
C ASP A 47 -25.83 -14.61 28.81
N LYS A 48 -25.68 -15.94 28.80
CA LYS A 48 -26.68 -16.85 28.21
C LYS A 48 -27.99 -16.86 29.02
N ASN A 49 -27.97 -16.37 30.27
CA ASN A 49 -29.09 -16.50 31.21
C ASN A 49 -29.77 -15.18 31.60
N LYS A 50 -29.28 -14.00 31.15
CA LYS A 50 -29.98 -12.71 31.36
C LYS A 50 -30.54 -12.17 30.05
N LYS A 51 -31.87 -12.13 29.95
CA LYS A 51 -32.63 -11.56 28.82
C LYS A 51 -32.67 -10.02 28.80
N THR A 52 -31.95 -9.35 29.68
CA THR A 52 -31.98 -7.89 29.84
C THR A 52 -30.62 -7.33 29.51
N ILE A 53 -30.50 -6.67 28.35
CA ILE A 53 -29.33 -5.88 27.97
C ILE A 53 -29.33 -4.66 28.91
N LEU A 54 -28.48 -4.70 29.93
CA LEU A 54 -28.20 -3.53 30.76
C LEU A 54 -27.18 -2.67 30.01
N ILE A 55 -27.61 -1.49 29.58
CA ILE A 55 -26.73 -0.45 29.04
C ILE A 55 -26.04 0.16 30.25
N SER A 56 -24.82 -0.30 30.55
CA SER A 56 -23.90 0.34 31.50
C SER A 56 -22.79 1.04 30.75
N ASP A 57 -22.17 2.04 31.38
CA ASP A 57 -21.00 2.74 30.81
C ASP A 57 -19.91 1.75 30.40
N PHE A 58 -19.25 2.05 29.28
CA PHE A 58 -18.17 1.22 28.74
C PHE A 58 -17.01 1.15 29.75
N GLU A 59 -16.68 -0.06 30.21
CA GLU A 59 -15.50 -0.30 31.05
C GLU A 59 -14.40 -1.03 30.24
N PRO A 60 -13.27 -0.37 29.92
CA PRO A 60 -12.17 -0.95 29.15
C PRO A 60 -11.48 -2.15 29.85
N SER A 61 -11.72 -2.32 31.15
CA SER A 61 -11.20 -3.36 32.03
C SER A 61 -11.88 -4.72 31.90
N TYR A 62 -13.07 -4.80 31.27
CA TYR A 62 -13.84 -6.04 31.20
C TYR A 62 -13.29 -7.04 30.18
N ALA A 63 -13.24 -8.31 30.60
CA ALA A 63 -12.55 -9.39 29.91
C ALA A 63 -13.02 -9.60 28.46
N TYR A 64 -12.04 -9.57 27.55
CA TYR A 64 -12.13 -9.92 26.13
C TYR A 64 -12.91 -11.23 25.93
N SER A 65 -14.14 -11.16 25.42
CA SER A 65 -14.85 -12.36 24.97
C SER A 65 -14.67 -12.57 23.47
N LYS A 66 -14.60 -13.83 23.03
CA LYS A 66 -14.49 -14.20 21.59
C LYS A 66 -15.58 -13.54 20.74
N ASN A 67 -16.76 -13.30 21.32
CA ASN A 67 -17.91 -12.67 20.66
C ASN A 67 -17.71 -11.16 20.42
N GLN A 68 -16.99 -10.45 21.30
CA GLN A 68 -16.71 -9.02 21.12
C GLN A 68 -15.80 -8.74 19.92
N SER A 69 -14.93 -9.68 19.57
CA SER A 69 -14.05 -9.53 18.41
C SER A 69 -14.79 -9.52 17.07
N LEU A 70 -15.98 -10.16 16.99
CA LEU A 70 -16.83 -10.20 15.80
C LEU A 70 -17.43 -8.84 15.43
N ILE A 71 -17.40 -7.90 16.37
CA ILE A 71 -18.00 -6.57 16.27
C ILE A 71 -17.03 -5.58 15.63
N ILE A 72 -15.72 -5.87 15.70
CA ILE A 72 -14.67 -4.96 15.23
C ILE A 72 -14.83 -4.60 13.76
N PRO A 73 -15.11 -5.52 12.83
CA PRO A 73 -15.35 -5.15 11.43
C PRO A 73 -16.54 -4.19 11.24
N PHE A 74 -17.59 -4.33 12.06
CA PHE A 74 -18.73 -3.43 12.07
C PHE A 74 -18.32 -2.04 12.59
N LEU A 75 -17.59 -1.98 13.71
CA LEU A 75 -17.04 -0.73 14.25
C LEU A 75 -16.10 -0.04 13.25
N THR A 76 -15.31 -0.80 12.49
CA THR A 76 -14.44 -0.22 11.47
C THR A 76 -15.22 0.64 10.49
N SER A 77 -16.35 0.16 9.97
CA SER A 77 -17.18 0.95 9.05
C SER A 77 -17.68 2.26 9.69
N PHE A 78 -18.06 2.20 10.97
CA PHE A 78 -18.52 3.35 11.73
C PHE A 78 -17.40 4.38 11.95
N PHE A 79 -16.26 3.99 12.51
CA PHE A 79 -15.13 4.90 12.76
C PHE A 79 -14.53 5.45 11.46
N CYS A 80 -14.46 4.61 10.43
CA CYS A 80 -14.04 5.03 9.10
C CYS A 80 -15.00 6.05 8.48
N SER A 81 -16.30 6.01 8.77
CA SER A 81 -17.29 6.95 8.19
C SER A 81 -17.68 8.11 9.12
N ALA A 82 -17.30 8.06 10.40
CA ALA A 82 -17.63 9.09 11.38
C ALA A 82 -16.91 10.41 11.07
N THR A 83 -17.63 11.52 11.08
CA THR A 83 -17.03 12.87 10.98
C THR A 83 -16.51 13.34 12.35
N PRO A 84 -15.58 14.31 12.39
CA PRO A 84 -15.11 14.93 13.64
C PRO A 84 -16.24 15.35 14.59
N THR A 85 -17.39 15.76 14.05
CA THR A 85 -18.56 16.21 14.83
C THR A 85 -19.49 15.11 15.30
N THR A 86 -19.27 13.86 14.89
CA THR A 86 -20.13 12.70 15.18
C THR A 86 -19.36 11.59 15.88
N HIS A 87 -18.19 11.88 16.44
CA HIS A 87 -17.44 10.88 17.20
C HIS A 87 -18.08 10.63 18.58
N PRO A 88 -18.07 9.37 19.06
CA PRO A 88 -18.51 9.06 20.41
C PRO A 88 -17.66 9.78 21.47
N GLY A 89 -18.25 10.16 22.59
CA GLY A 89 -17.54 10.84 23.69
C GLY A 89 -16.47 10.00 24.39
N ASN A 90 -16.61 8.67 24.35
CA ASN A 90 -15.72 7.63 24.89
C ASN A 90 -14.69 7.11 23.85
N PHE A 91 -14.28 7.97 22.92
CA PHE A 91 -13.37 7.61 21.83
C PHE A 91 -12.06 6.96 22.27
N ASN A 92 -11.44 7.46 23.34
CA ASN A 92 -10.20 6.91 23.91
C ASN A 92 -10.38 5.45 24.34
N ASP A 93 -11.56 5.11 24.86
CA ASP A 93 -11.86 3.77 25.34
C ASP A 93 -11.97 2.76 24.19
N TYR A 94 -12.51 3.19 23.04
CA TYR A 94 -12.53 2.38 21.82
C TYR A 94 -11.15 2.16 21.22
N THR A 95 -10.26 3.15 21.28
CA THR A 95 -8.87 2.96 20.85
C THR A 95 -8.11 2.03 21.78
N ALA A 96 -8.36 2.10 23.09
CA ALA A 96 -7.83 1.15 24.06
C ALA A 96 -8.33 -0.27 23.76
N PHE A 97 -9.61 -0.46 23.41
CA PHE A 97 -10.13 -1.74 22.95
C PHE A 97 -9.45 -2.23 21.67
N CYS A 98 -9.19 -1.37 20.68
CA CYS A 98 -8.43 -1.76 19.49
C CYS A 98 -7.03 -2.28 19.85
N LEU A 99 -6.36 -1.66 20.83
CA LEU A 99 -5.07 -2.11 21.33
C LEU A 99 -5.15 -3.46 22.06
N THR A 100 -6.21 -3.74 22.82
CA THR A 100 -6.39 -5.07 23.45
C THR A 100 -6.61 -6.17 22.41
N VAL A 101 -7.33 -5.86 21.32
CA VAL A 101 -7.52 -6.78 20.19
C VAL A 101 -6.20 -7.09 19.52
N LEU A 102 -5.38 -6.08 19.24
CA LEU A 102 -4.05 -6.26 18.66
C LEU A 102 -3.16 -7.10 19.59
N ARG A 103 -3.20 -6.84 20.89
CA ARG A 103 -2.43 -7.59 21.90
C ARG A 103 -2.87 -9.05 22.06
N ASN A 104 -4.07 -9.43 21.64
CA ASN A 104 -4.53 -10.81 21.76
C ASN A 104 -3.97 -11.70 20.63
N GLY A 105 -3.20 -12.74 21.00
CA GLY A 105 -2.62 -13.70 20.07
C GLY A 105 -3.63 -14.59 19.33
N ASN A 106 -4.89 -14.63 19.78
CA ASN A 106 -5.96 -15.40 19.14
C ASN A 106 -6.83 -14.56 18.19
N SER A 107 -6.52 -13.27 18.01
CA SER A 107 -7.24 -12.41 17.08
C SER A 107 -7.04 -12.88 15.63
N SER A 108 -8.13 -12.93 14.85
CA SER A 108 -8.02 -13.24 13.42
C SER A 108 -7.29 -12.11 12.66
N PRO A 109 -6.64 -12.38 11.52
CA PRO A 109 -6.04 -11.34 10.68
C PRO A 109 -7.03 -10.24 10.26
N ALA A 110 -8.31 -10.60 10.08
CA ALA A 110 -9.38 -9.65 9.81
C ALA A 110 -9.63 -8.70 10.98
N HIS A 111 -9.62 -9.19 12.22
CA HIS A 111 -9.78 -8.37 13.42
C HIS A 111 -8.58 -7.43 13.63
N VAL A 112 -7.36 -7.92 13.42
CA VAL A 112 -6.14 -7.11 13.48
C VAL A 112 -6.18 -5.97 12.47
N LYS A 113 -6.53 -6.28 11.21
CA LYS A 113 -6.68 -5.28 10.15
C LYS A 113 -7.77 -4.26 10.46
N ALA A 114 -8.91 -4.71 10.99
CA ALA A 114 -10.03 -3.86 11.36
C ALA A 114 -9.65 -2.88 12.49
N ALA A 115 -8.98 -3.37 13.55
CA ALA A 115 -8.45 -2.54 14.63
C ALA A 115 -7.41 -1.52 14.13
N ALA A 116 -6.48 -1.95 13.26
CA ALA A 116 -5.48 -1.07 12.66
C ALA A 116 -6.11 0.04 11.81
N LYS A 117 -7.16 -0.26 11.04
CA LYS A 117 -7.93 0.74 10.28
C LYS A 117 -8.65 1.75 11.16
N ILE A 118 -9.23 1.30 12.29
CA ILE A 118 -9.85 2.21 13.26
C ILE A 118 -8.81 3.18 13.80
N LEU A 119 -7.64 2.68 14.24
CA LEU A 119 -6.54 3.53 14.72
C LEU A 119 -6.04 4.49 13.64
N ALA A 120 -5.96 4.06 12.38
CA ALA A 120 -5.62 4.94 11.26
C ALA A 120 -6.67 6.05 11.05
N ALA A 121 -7.96 5.73 11.18
CA ALA A 121 -9.05 6.70 11.10
C ALA A 121 -8.96 7.74 12.22
N VAL A 122 -8.75 7.26 13.45
CA VAL A 122 -8.53 8.09 14.63
C VAL A 122 -7.38 9.06 14.40
N ILE A 123 -6.24 8.53 14.00
CA ILE A 123 -5.04 9.34 13.80
C ILE A 123 -5.27 10.34 12.67
N ASN A 124 -5.94 9.97 11.59
CA ASN A 124 -6.16 10.87 10.47
C ASN A 124 -7.14 12.02 10.80
N LYS A 125 -8.24 11.70 11.50
CA LYS A 125 -9.36 12.63 11.72
C LYS A 125 -9.17 13.58 12.90
N HIS A 126 -8.26 13.25 13.82
CA HIS A 126 -7.99 14.05 15.01
C HIS A 126 -6.60 14.69 14.96
N GLU A 127 -6.53 15.96 15.32
CA GLU A 127 -5.26 16.70 15.46
C GLU A 127 -4.55 16.28 16.75
N ASP A 128 -5.27 16.30 17.87
CA ASP A 128 -4.77 15.97 19.21
C ASP A 128 -5.15 14.54 19.62
N VAL A 129 -4.41 13.57 19.10
CA VAL A 129 -4.54 12.17 19.54
C VAL A 129 -3.85 12.01 20.89
N ASP A 130 -4.55 11.41 21.87
CA ASP A 130 -4.01 11.14 23.21
C ASP A 130 -2.68 10.37 23.12
N GLU A 131 -1.68 10.85 23.86
CA GLU A 131 -0.34 10.25 23.94
C GLU A 131 -0.40 8.78 24.35
N LYS A 132 -1.37 8.38 25.17
CA LYS A 132 -1.57 6.97 25.56
C LYS A 132 -1.84 6.06 24.36
N ILE A 133 -2.47 6.57 23.31
CA ILE A 133 -2.74 5.80 22.08
C ILE A 133 -1.44 5.58 21.33
N TRP A 134 -0.62 6.62 21.18
CA TRP A 134 0.71 6.53 20.57
C TRP A 134 1.61 5.54 21.33
N THR A 135 1.70 5.71 22.65
CA THR A 135 2.45 4.82 23.54
C THR A 135 1.94 3.39 23.44
N GLY A 136 0.62 3.18 23.48
CA GLY A 136 0.02 1.85 23.37
C GLY A 136 0.32 1.13 22.05
N MET A 137 0.33 1.85 20.92
CA MET A 137 0.74 1.29 19.62
C MET A 137 2.24 0.98 19.57
N ASN A 138 3.07 1.86 20.12
CA ASN A 138 4.52 1.65 20.19
C ASN A 138 4.88 0.47 21.09
N ASP A 139 4.26 0.36 22.27
CA ASP A 139 4.41 -0.77 23.19
C ASP A 139 3.97 -2.08 22.53
N PHE A 140 2.84 -2.07 21.81
CA PHE A 140 2.39 -3.23 21.06
C PHE A 140 3.44 -3.70 20.04
N MET A 141 3.99 -2.78 19.24
CA MET A 141 5.03 -3.10 18.27
C MET A 141 6.34 -3.54 18.96
N ALA A 142 6.69 -2.96 20.10
CA ALA A 142 7.88 -3.33 20.86
C ALA A 142 7.75 -4.75 21.44
N ILE A 143 6.58 -5.09 21.99
CA ILE A 143 6.30 -6.41 22.58
C ILE A 143 6.18 -7.49 21.49
N ARG A 144 5.46 -7.21 20.40
CA ARG A 144 5.26 -8.18 19.31
C ARG A 144 6.45 -8.29 18.38
N GLY A 145 7.29 -7.26 18.29
CA GLY A 145 8.41 -7.20 17.35
C GLY A 145 7.96 -7.15 15.90
N LEU A 146 8.79 -7.72 15.01
CA LEU A 146 8.58 -7.70 13.56
C LEU A 146 7.69 -8.87 13.12
N THR A 147 6.40 -8.81 13.44
CA THR A 147 5.36 -9.78 13.05
C THR A 147 4.44 -9.21 11.97
N GLU A 148 3.61 -10.07 11.36
CA GLU A 148 2.61 -9.63 10.37
C GLU A 148 1.58 -8.66 10.98
N GLU A 149 1.17 -8.87 12.23
CA GLU A 149 0.24 -8.00 12.92
C GLU A 149 0.83 -6.61 13.17
N SER A 150 2.09 -6.53 13.59
CA SER A 150 2.82 -5.26 13.72
C SER A 150 2.97 -4.57 12.37
N LEU A 151 3.21 -5.31 11.29
CA LEU A 151 3.29 -4.78 9.93
C LEU A 151 1.95 -4.22 9.45
N ILE A 152 0.84 -4.93 9.71
CA ILE A 152 -0.51 -4.47 9.40
C ILE A 152 -0.79 -3.15 10.14
N LEU A 153 -0.52 -3.09 11.43
CA LEU A 153 -0.68 -1.86 12.21
C LEU A 153 0.15 -0.72 11.64
N ALA A 154 1.46 -0.95 11.45
CA ALA A 154 2.39 0.04 10.93
C ALA A 154 1.93 0.58 9.57
N THR A 155 1.44 -0.29 8.69
CA THR A 155 0.99 0.09 7.35
C THR A 155 -0.23 1.02 7.40
N TRP A 156 -1.29 0.63 8.13
CA TRP A 156 -2.52 1.42 8.20
C TRP A 156 -2.32 2.74 8.95
N VAL A 157 -1.59 2.72 10.06
CA VAL A 157 -1.27 3.94 10.82
C VAL A 157 -0.41 4.89 9.98
N THR A 158 0.63 4.38 9.30
CA THR A 158 1.46 5.20 8.40
C THR A 158 0.60 5.83 7.30
N LYS A 159 -0.33 5.08 6.70
CA LYS A 159 -1.28 5.62 5.73
C LYS A 159 -2.13 6.75 6.33
N GLY A 160 -2.72 6.54 7.49
CA GLY A 160 -3.53 7.57 8.17
C GLY A 160 -2.75 8.86 8.41
N ILE A 161 -1.50 8.74 8.90
CA ILE A 161 -0.59 9.88 9.13
C ILE A 161 -0.22 10.56 7.82
N LEU A 162 0.13 9.78 6.79
CA LEU A 162 0.53 10.25 5.47
C LEU A 162 -0.57 11.12 4.85
N LEU A 163 -1.81 10.59 4.82
CA LEU A 163 -2.95 11.25 4.21
C LEU A 163 -3.22 12.61 4.86
N LYS A 164 -3.17 12.73 6.20
CA LYS A 164 -3.36 14.02 6.88
C LYS A 164 -2.15 14.94 6.85
N GLY A 165 -0.98 14.42 6.46
CA GLY A 165 0.29 15.14 6.53
C GLY A 165 0.85 15.31 7.94
N GLY A 166 0.67 14.32 8.82
CA GLY A 166 1.11 14.38 10.22
C GLY A 166 2.63 14.49 10.40
N LYS A 167 3.07 15.00 11.56
CA LYS A 167 4.48 15.23 11.89
C LYS A 167 5.27 13.94 12.13
N SER A 168 4.62 12.92 12.72
CA SER A 168 5.24 11.63 13.02
C SER A 168 5.44 10.73 11.79
N LEU A 169 5.19 11.22 10.57
CA LEU A 169 5.26 10.40 9.35
C LEU A 169 6.64 9.76 9.17
N GLU A 170 7.72 10.51 9.38
CA GLU A 170 9.08 10.01 9.19
C GLU A 170 9.42 8.84 10.11
N GLU A 171 9.06 8.97 11.40
CA GLU A 171 9.25 7.92 12.40
C GLU A 171 8.51 6.62 12.02
N TRP A 172 7.28 6.76 11.53
CA TRP A 172 6.47 5.60 11.13
C TRP A 172 6.92 4.99 9.80
N LEU A 173 7.44 5.79 8.87
CA LEU A 173 8.12 5.29 7.68
C LEU A 173 9.38 4.51 8.05
N ASP A 174 10.15 4.97 9.04
CA ASP A 174 11.33 4.23 9.53
C ASP A 174 10.93 2.89 10.15
N LYS A 175 9.84 2.86 10.92
CA LYS A 175 9.28 1.59 11.45
C LYS A 175 8.88 0.65 10.32
N LEU A 176 8.17 1.15 9.30
CA LEU A 176 7.74 0.34 8.17
C LEU A 176 8.93 -0.18 7.35
N LEU A 177 9.96 0.66 7.15
CA LEU A 177 11.18 0.30 6.45
C LEU A 177 11.98 -0.79 7.18
N ARG A 178 11.99 -0.79 8.52
CA ARG A 178 12.63 -1.87 9.31
C ARG A 178 12.05 -3.26 9.01
N PHE A 179 10.78 -3.39 8.65
CA PHE A 179 10.22 -4.69 8.25
C PHE A 179 10.83 -5.19 6.94
N THR A 180 11.16 -4.29 6.01
CA THR A 180 11.70 -4.63 4.69
C THR A 180 13.13 -5.20 4.74
N THR A 181 13.80 -5.07 5.88
CA THR A 181 15.15 -5.58 6.16
C THR A 181 15.15 -6.73 7.19
N ALA A 182 13.97 -7.23 7.55
CA ALA A 182 13.78 -8.33 8.51
C ALA A 182 14.04 -9.72 7.88
N SER A 183 13.46 -10.76 8.48
CA SER A 183 13.46 -12.13 7.94
C SER A 183 12.87 -12.19 6.54
N LYS A 184 13.23 -13.23 5.77
CA LYS A 184 12.88 -13.32 4.34
C LYS A 184 11.38 -13.36 4.10
N GLU A 185 10.57 -14.05 4.92
CA GLU A 185 9.12 -14.11 4.72
C GLU A 185 8.47 -12.72 4.92
N ILE A 186 8.79 -12.07 6.05
CA ILE A 186 8.14 -10.83 6.47
C ILE A 186 8.61 -9.64 5.62
N SER A 187 9.90 -9.62 5.27
CA SER A 187 10.47 -8.51 4.48
C SER A 187 9.84 -8.37 3.10
N ARG A 188 9.49 -9.48 2.46
CA ARG A 188 8.80 -9.45 1.17
C ARG A 188 7.36 -8.94 1.30
N ILE A 189 6.61 -9.45 2.27
CA ILE A 189 5.24 -8.99 2.55
C ILE A 189 5.26 -7.50 2.87
N ALA A 190 6.24 -7.06 3.67
CA ALA A 190 6.43 -5.66 4.02
C ALA A 190 6.65 -4.78 2.79
N ALA A 191 7.50 -5.19 1.85
CA ALA A 191 7.73 -4.47 0.60
C ALA A 191 6.44 -4.36 -0.25
N ASP A 192 5.62 -5.42 -0.30
CA ASP A 192 4.33 -5.39 -0.99
C ASP A 192 3.30 -4.48 -0.30
N CYS A 193 3.33 -4.36 1.03
CA CYS A 193 2.43 -3.47 1.79
C CYS A 193 2.61 -1.98 1.44
N TRP A 194 3.74 -1.55 0.87
CA TRP A 194 3.95 -0.15 0.47
C TRP A 194 2.95 0.32 -0.59
N TRP A 195 2.47 -0.59 -1.45
CA TRP A 195 1.37 -0.30 -2.38
C TRP A 195 0.14 0.25 -1.66
N LEU A 196 -0.17 -0.25 -0.46
CA LEU A 196 -1.35 0.16 0.30
C LEU A 196 -1.29 1.62 0.75
N LEU A 197 -0.11 2.24 0.85
CA LEU A 197 0.03 3.62 1.31
C LEU A 197 -0.63 4.62 0.35
N LEU A 198 -0.50 4.39 -0.96
CA LEU A 198 -1.09 5.24 -2.01
C LEU A 198 -2.26 4.58 -2.74
N GLY A 199 -2.42 3.26 -2.65
CA GLY A 199 -3.50 2.55 -3.31
C GLY A 199 -4.89 2.94 -2.78
N ASP A 200 -5.90 2.86 -3.64
CA ASP A 200 -7.26 3.23 -3.26
C ASP A 200 -7.81 2.37 -2.12
N THR A 201 -8.40 3.04 -1.13
CA THR A 201 -9.04 2.40 0.01
C THR A 201 -10.35 3.12 0.29
N PRO A 202 -11.50 2.58 -0.19
CA PRO A 202 -12.81 3.24 -0.06
C PRO A 202 -13.15 3.67 1.36
N ASP A 203 -12.76 2.86 2.36
CA ASP A 203 -13.00 3.14 3.78
C ASP A 203 -12.13 4.29 4.34
N LEU A 204 -11.05 4.69 3.64
CA LEU A 204 -10.16 5.78 4.00
C LEU A 204 -10.17 6.82 2.88
N SER A 205 -11.36 7.35 2.60
CA SER A 205 -11.63 8.28 1.50
C SER A 205 -12.10 9.64 2.01
N THR A 206 -12.10 10.64 1.12
CA THR A 206 -12.67 11.95 1.40
C THR A 206 -14.16 11.86 1.74
N GLU A 207 -14.89 10.95 1.10
CA GLU A 207 -16.32 10.69 1.35
C GLU A 207 -16.54 10.13 2.75
N ALA A 208 -15.59 9.34 3.26
CA ALA A 208 -15.59 8.80 4.61
C ALA A 208 -15.11 9.85 5.67
N GLY A 209 -14.85 11.09 5.26
CA GLY A 209 -14.44 12.18 6.14
C GLY A 209 -12.98 12.16 6.54
N PHE A 210 -12.10 11.47 5.78
CA PHE A 210 -10.66 11.54 6.00
C PHE A 210 -10.07 12.85 5.49
N ASN A 211 -9.09 13.38 6.24
CA ASN A 211 -8.25 14.48 5.80
C ASN A 211 -7.16 13.94 4.87
N ILE A 212 -7.32 14.20 3.57
CA ILE A 212 -6.39 13.76 2.52
C ILE A 212 -5.75 15.00 1.88
N LYS A 213 -4.45 15.17 2.08
CA LYS A 213 -3.67 16.24 1.45
C LYS A 213 -3.38 15.89 0.01
N LEU A 214 -3.59 16.83 -0.91
CA LEU A 214 -3.34 16.65 -2.34
C LEU A 214 -1.90 16.15 -2.63
N LEU A 215 -0.92 16.69 -1.91
CA LEU A 215 0.50 16.40 -2.12
C LEU A 215 1.05 15.23 -1.29
N HIS A 216 0.19 14.41 -0.69
CA HIS A 216 0.63 13.24 0.08
C HIS A 216 1.49 12.27 -0.76
N PRO A 217 1.25 12.02 -2.07
CA PRO A 217 2.09 11.10 -2.83
C PRO A 217 3.50 11.66 -3.04
N GLN A 218 3.62 12.94 -3.41
CA GLN A 218 4.92 13.62 -3.55
C GLN A 218 5.70 13.61 -2.24
N ARG A 219 5.00 13.87 -1.12
CA ARG A 219 5.61 13.84 0.22
C ARG A 219 6.12 12.44 0.58
N LEU A 220 5.36 11.39 0.27
CA LEU A 220 5.80 10.01 0.52
C LEU A 220 7.11 9.72 -0.23
N PHE A 221 7.19 10.06 -1.51
CA PHE A 221 8.40 9.88 -2.31
C PHE A 221 9.59 10.68 -1.76
N ALA A 222 9.40 11.97 -1.51
CA ALA A 222 10.47 12.84 -1.03
C ALA A 222 11.10 12.35 0.28
N LEU A 223 10.29 11.77 1.18
CA LEU A 223 10.77 11.21 2.45
C LEU A 223 11.34 9.79 2.31
N THR A 224 10.78 8.99 1.42
CA THR A 224 11.14 7.57 1.28
C THR A 224 12.43 7.39 0.51
N LEU A 225 12.62 8.10 -0.61
CA LEU A 225 13.76 7.89 -1.51
C LEU A 225 15.12 8.04 -0.83
N PRO A 226 15.39 9.09 -0.02
CA PRO A 226 16.66 9.19 0.70
C PRO A 226 16.87 8.01 1.66
N LYS A 227 15.80 7.56 2.34
CA LYS A 227 15.86 6.43 3.28
C LYS A 227 16.18 5.12 2.56
N LEU A 228 15.60 4.86 1.39
CA LEU A 228 15.92 3.66 0.59
C LEU A 228 17.40 3.64 0.18
N LYS A 229 17.96 4.79 -0.23
CA LYS A 229 19.38 4.88 -0.60
C LYS A 229 20.30 4.52 0.56
N VAL A 230 20.03 5.08 1.74
CA VAL A 230 20.79 4.76 2.96
C VAL A 230 20.75 3.26 3.27
N VAL A 231 19.59 2.63 3.13
CA VAL A 231 19.43 1.18 3.36
C VAL A 231 20.20 0.34 2.32
N ILE A 232 20.24 0.76 1.06
CA ILE A 232 20.95 0.05 -0.02
C ILE A 232 22.48 0.18 0.12
N GLU A 233 22.95 1.30 0.67
CA GLU A 233 24.38 1.58 0.86
C GLU A 233 24.93 1.03 2.17
N ASP A 234 24.10 0.37 2.99
CA ASP A 234 24.50 -0.21 4.28
C ASP A 234 25.53 -1.34 4.11
N LYS A 235 26.78 -1.03 4.42
CA LYS A 235 27.92 -1.96 4.32
C LYS A 235 27.96 -3.01 5.43
N THR A 236 27.09 -2.93 6.44
CA THR A 236 27.07 -3.89 7.55
C THR A 236 26.38 -5.20 7.20
N LYS A 237 25.61 -5.23 6.11
CA LYS A 237 24.86 -6.41 5.66
C LYS A 237 25.72 -7.37 4.85
N SER A 238 25.49 -8.66 5.00
CA SER A 238 26.12 -9.67 4.13
C SER A 238 25.64 -9.50 2.68
N SER A 239 26.42 -10.02 1.72
CA SER A 239 26.07 -9.94 0.30
C SER A 239 24.70 -10.55 -0.04
N ARG A 240 24.34 -11.64 0.65
CA ARG A 240 23.05 -12.33 0.49
C ARG A 240 21.88 -11.54 1.06
N GLU A 241 22.05 -10.93 2.24
CA GLU A 241 21.03 -10.06 2.83
C GLU A 241 20.83 -8.82 1.98
N MET A 242 21.92 -8.19 1.53
CA MET A 242 21.87 -7.01 0.69
C MET A 242 21.15 -7.26 -0.64
N SER A 243 21.33 -8.43 -1.26
CA SER A 243 20.59 -8.79 -2.49
C SER A 243 19.07 -8.84 -2.24
N THR A 244 18.64 -9.44 -1.12
CA THR A 244 17.22 -9.48 -0.73
C THR A 244 16.67 -8.09 -0.42
N ILE A 245 17.45 -7.26 0.29
CA ILE A 245 17.09 -5.87 0.57
C ILE A 245 16.93 -5.09 -0.73
N LYS A 246 17.92 -5.13 -1.64
CA LYS A 246 17.83 -4.46 -2.96
C LYS A 246 16.59 -4.91 -3.74
N GLU A 247 16.23 -6.20 -3.69
CA GLU A 247 15.01 -6.70 -4.33
C GLU A 247 13.75 -6.06 -3.73
N ASN A 248 13.66 -6.04 -2.40
CA ASN A 248 12.54 -5.42 -1.69
C ASN A 248 12.44 -3.91 -1.97
N MET A 249 13.58 -3.21 -2.02
CA MET A 249 13.60 -1.78 -2.34
C MET A 249 13.11 -1.49 -3.76
N LEU A 250 13.51 -2.30 -4.75
CA LEU A 250 13.01 -2.16 -6.12
C LEU A 250 11.52 -2.45 -6.25
N LEU A 251 11.00 -3.39 -5.45
CA LEU A 251 9.58 -3.68 -5.40
C LEU A 251 8.79 -2.49 -4.86
N ILE A 252 9.26 -1.89 -3.77
CA ILE A 252 8.68 -0.66 -3.19
C ILE A 252 8.69 0.46 -4.24
N LEU A 253 9.83 0.68 -4.90
CA LEU A 253 9.95 1.69 -5.96
C LEU A 253 8.96 1.43 -7.09
N GLY A 254 8.82 0.18 -7.52
CA GLY A 254 7.80 -0.23 -8.50
C GLY A 254 6.40 0.18 -8.05
N HIS A 255 5.98 -0.29 -6.86
CA HIS A 255 4.66 0.01 -6.31
C HIS A 255 4.38 1.50 -6.19
N LEU A 256 5.33 2.27 -5.67
CA LEU A 256 5.17 3.69 -5.51
C LEU A 256 5.07 4.40 -6.86
N LEU A 257 5.93 4.05 -7.84
CA LEU A 257 5.95 4.71 -9.16
C LEU A 257 4.63 4.53 -9.92
N SER A 258 3.93 3.41 -9.73
CA SER A 258 2.62 3.13 -10.38
C SER A 258 1.48 3.96 -9.84
N LEU A 259 1.65 4.53 -8.65
CA LEU A 259 0.57 5.15 -7.90
C LEU A 259 0.68 6.67 -7.89
N ILE A 260 1.67 7.23 -8.58
CA ILE A 260 1.87 8.68 -8.68
C ILE A 260 1.68 9.16 -10.12
N PRO A 261 1.23 10.41 -10.32
CA PRO A 261 1.14 11.01 -11.64
C PRO A 261 2.50 11.02 -12.37
N SER A 262 2.46 10.92 -13.69
CA SER A 262 3.63 10.90 -14.57
C SER A 262 4.60 12.06 -14.37
N GLU A 263 4.09 13.25 -14.04
CA GLU A 263 4.89 14.45 -13.79
C GLU A 263 5.77 14.28 -12.55
N VAL A 264 5.25 13.58 -11.53
CA VAL A 264 6.01 13.26 -10.33
C VAL A 264 6.99 12.13 -10.64
N GLN A 265 6.58 11.11 -11.40
CA GLN A 265 7.46 10.00 -11.80
C GLN A 265 8.69 10.53 -12.53
N SER A 266 8.52 11.40 -13.52
CA SER A 266 9.63 11.91 -14.32
C SER A 266 10.62 12.77 -13.53
N ARG A 267 10.18 13.41 -12.44
CA ARG A 267 11.05 14.15 -11.51
C ARG A 267 11.83 13.22 -10.58
N GLU A 268 11.18 12.17 -10.07
CA GLU A 268 11.74 11.29 -9.04
C GLU A 268 12.47 10.06 -9.60
N LEU A 269 12.23 9.70 -10.87
CA LEU A 269 12.87 8.56 -11.56
C LEU A 269 14.35 8.75 -11.93
N PRO A 270 14.84 9.94 -12.36
CA PRO A 270 16.25 10.14 -12.71
C PRO A 270 17.26 9.65 -11.65
N PRO A 271 17.11 9.95 -10.35
CA PRO A 271 18.04 9.44 -9.33
C PRO A 271 17.92 7.93 -9.09
N LEU A 272 16.86 7.28 -9.58
CA LEU A 272 16.60 5.84 -9.41
C LEU A 272 17.04 5.00 -10.61
N LEU A 273 17.15 5.61 -11.79
CA LEU A 273 17.49 4.91 -13.02
C LEU A 273 18.85 4.18 -12.96
N PRO A 274 19.92 4.74 -12.35
CA PRO A 274 21.18 4.02 -12.20
C PRO A 274 21.02 2.72 -11.41
N LEU A 275 20.25 2.75 -10.32
CA LEU A 275 19.97 1.57 -9.49
C LEU A 275 19.21 0.50 -10.29
N LEU A 276 18.19 0.89 -11.08
CA LEU A 276 17.45 -0.01 -11.96
C LEU A 276 18.33 -0.65 -13.05
N LEU A 277 19.32 0.09 -13.56
CA LEU A 277 20.25 -0.42 -14.57
C LEU A 277 21.30 -1.35 -13.96
N GLU A 278 21.82 -1.03 -12.76
CA GLU A 278 22.72 -1.91 -12.00
C GLU A 278 22.03 -3.25 -11.68
N SER A 279 20.78 -3.18 -11.24
CA SER A 279 20.01 -4.36 -10.86
C SER A 279 19.66 -5.26 -12.03
N LEU A 280 19.50 -4.72 -13.25
CA LEU A 280 19.39 -5.51 -14.48
C LEU A 280 20.69 -6.28 -14.80
N ALA A 281 21.85 -5.66 -14.56
CA ALA A 281 23.16 -6.25 -14.80
C ALA A 281 23.56 -7.31 -13.76
N SER A 282 22.81 -7.41 -12.66
CA SER A 282 23.05 -8.38 -11.58
C SER A 282 22.92 -9.84 -12.05
N SER A 283 23.65 -10.74 -11.37
CA SER A 283 23.49 -12.19 -11.49
C SER A 283 22.29 -12.73 -10.70
N ASP A 284 21.69 -11.90 -9.84
CA ASP A 284 20.55 -12.27 -9.04
C ASP A 284 19.24 -12.21 -9.84
N SER A 285 18.68 -13.39 -10.11
CA SER A 285 17.45 -13.58 -10.88
C SER A 285 16.24 -12.83 -10.30
N SER A 286 16.14 -12.74 -8.97
CA SER A 286 14.98 -12.11 -8.33
C SER A 286 15.06 -10.60 -8.44
N LEU A 287 16.24 -10.04 -8.19
CA LEU A 287 16.55 -8.62 -8.38
C LEU A 287 16.33 -8.17 -9.84
N VAL A 288 16.81 -8.95 -10.81
CA VAL A 288 16.57 -8.70 -12.24
C VAL A 288 15.06 -8.73 -12.56
N ASN A 289 14.32 -9.69 -12.00
CA ASN A 289 12.88 -9.80 -12.22
C ASN A 289 12.09 -8.61 -11.67
N SER A 290 12.46 -8.09 -10.49
CA SER A 290 11.86 -6.90 -9.91
C SER A 290 12.14 -5.69 -10.80
N SER A 291 13.39 -5.50 -11.22
CA SER A 291 13.82 -4.43 -12.13
C SER A 291 13.04 -4.42 -13.46
N LEU A 292 12.91 -5.59 -14.10
CA LEU A 292 12.13 -5.74 -15.34
C LEU A 292 10.65 -5.43 -15.13
N SER A 293 10.11 -5.70 -13.94
CA SER A 293 8.70 -5.40 -13.64
C SER A 293 8.48 -3.90 -13.49
N THR A 294 9.38 -3.23 -12.75
CA THR A 294 9.37 -1.76 -12.62
C THR A 294 9.52 -1.08 -13.97
N LEU A 295 10.45 -1.53 -14.83
CA LEU A 295 10.60 -0.97 -16.18
C LEU A 295 9.38 -1.22 -17.06
N MET A 296 8.78 -2.41 -17.02
CA MET A 296 7.54 -2.69 -17.76
C MET A 296 6.41 -1.74 -17.36
N GLN A 297 6.31 -1.41 -16.08
CA GLN A 297 5.31 -0.50 -15.57
C GLN A 297 5.55 0.92 -16.08
N LEU A 298 6.80 1.40 -16.00
CA LEU A 298 7.19 2.70 -16.55
C LEU A 298 6.92 2.80 -18.07
N PHE A 299 7.17 1.73 -18.83
CA PHE A 299 6.84 1.69 -20.26
C PHE A 299 5.33 1.63 -20.55
N ASN A 300 4.51 1.14 -19.62
CA ASN A 300 3.06 1.06 -19.82
C ASN A 300 2.38 2.39 -19.54
N GLU A 301 2.97 3.23 -18.70
CA GLU A 301 2.45 4.56 -18.38
C GLU A 301 2.41 5.48 -19.61
N GLY A 302 3.42 5.39 -20.48
CA GLY A 302 3.44 6.12 -21.75
C GLY A 302 3.61 7.63 -21.61
N SER A 303 4.13 8.12 -20.48
CA SER A 303 4.42 9.54 -20.29
C SER A 303 5.62 9.97 -21.15
N PRO A 304 5.49 11.05 -21.95
CA PRO A 304 6.58 11.56 -22.78
C PRO A 304 7.87 11.88 -22.01
N GLU A 305 7.75 12.35 -20.78
CA GLU A 305 8.88 12.73 -19.92
C GLU A 305 9.64 11.49 -19.43
N VAL A 306 8.91 10.46 -18.99
CA VAL A 306 9.49 9.17 -18.59
C VAL A 306 10.12 8.48 -19.80
N GLU A 307 9.44 8.50 -20.93
CA GLU A 307 9.92 7.97 -22.21
C GLU A 307 11.23 8.65 -22.67
N GLN A 308 11.31 9.98 -22.59
CA GLN A 308 12.51 10.73 -22.92
C GLN A 308 13.69 10.32 -22.01
N LEU A 309 13.44 10.16 -20.71
CA LEU A 309 14.46 9.77 -19.75
C LEU A 309 14.99 8.34 -20.01
N LEU A 310 14.08 7.39 -20.24
CA LEU A 310 14.45 6.01 -20.61
C LEU A 310 15.17 6.00 -21.97
N GLY A 311 14.75 6.86 -22.88
CA GLY A 311 15.34 7.00 -24.21
C GLY A 311 16.82 7.37 -24.19
N LYS A 312 17.25 8.23 -23.25
CA LYS A 312 18.68 8.55 -23.05
C LYS A 312 19.55 7.33 -22.71
N ASN A 313 18.95 6.25 -22.22
CA ASN A 313 19.62 5.03 -21.80
C ASN A 313 19.23 3.82 -22.68
N VAL A 314 18.61 4.05 -23.84
CA VAL A 314 18.03 2.99 -24.68
C VAL A 314 19.05 1.94 -25.10
N GLU A 315 20.26 2.33 -25.49
CA GLU A 315 21.28 1.39 -25.99
C GLU A 315 21.68 0.40 -24.90
N LYS A 316 21.88 0.90 -23.68
CA LYS A 316 22.17 0.07 -22.51
C LYS A 316 20.98 -0.83 -22.15
N LEU A 317 19.76 -0.30 -22.16
CA LEU A 317 18.55 -1.08 -21.90
C LEU A 317 18.37 -2.22 -22.92
N VAL A 318 18.50 -1.93 -24.21
CA VAL A 318 18.39 -2.93 -25.30
C VAL A 318 19.46 -4.01 -25.15
N SER A 319 20.71 -3.62 -24.90
CA SER A 319 21.82 -4.55 -24.67
C SER A 319 21.54 -5.49 -23.49
N GLU A 320 21.11 -4.92 -22.35
CA GLU A 320 20.76 -5.71 -21.16
C GLU A 320 19.57 -6.63 -21.40
N PHE A 321 18.51 -6.16 -22.09
CA PHE A 321 17.37 -7.00 -22.42
C PHE A 321 17.80 -8.18 -23.30
N LEU A 322 18.59 -7.94 -24.35
CA LEU A 322 19.11 -9.00 -25.21
C LEU A 322 19.95 -10.01 -24.43
N ARG A 323 20.86 -9.55 -23.55
CA ARG A 323 21.62 -10.43 -22.66
C ARG A 323 20.69 -11.29 -21.81
N LEU A 324 19.68 -10.69 -21.18
CA LEU A 324 18.74 -11.37 -20.29
C LEU A 324 17.89 -12.44 -20.99
N VAL A 325 17.56 -12.23 -22.27
CA VAL A 325 16.80 -13.19 -23.07
C VAL A 325 17.56 -14.51 -23.31
N TYR A 326 18.89 -14.49 -23.26
CA TYR A 326 19.74 -15.67 -23.41
C TYR A 326 20.22 -16.26 -22.07
N THR A 327 19.82 -15.69 -20.94
CA THR A 327 20.21 -16.23 -19.63
C THR A 327 19.64 -17.63 -19.40
N LYS A 328 20.44 -18.50 -18.79
CA LYS A 328 20.01 -19.86 -18.41
C LYS A 328 19.11 -19.91 -17.16
N ILE A 329 18.93 -18.77 -16.50
CA ILE A 329 18.56 -18.72 -15.08
C ILE A 329 17.04 -18.88 -14.87
N ASN A 330 16.19 -18.21 -15.65
CA ASN A 330 14.75 -18.23 -15.41
C ASN A 330 13.90 -17.88 -16.65
N LEU A 331 12.98 -18.77 -17.01
CA LEU A 331 12.03 -18.58 -18.13
C LEU A 331 11.21 -17.29 -18.00
N ARG A 332 10.78 -16.92 -16.79
CA ARG A 332 9.98 -15.71 -16.53
C ARG A 332 10.78 -14.44 -16.83
N THR A 333 12.06 -14.41 -16.45
CA THR A 333 12.98 -13.30 -16.74
C THR A 333 13.14 -13.11 -18.24
N ARG A 334 13.40 -14.21 -18.97
CA ARG A 334 13.54 -14.19 -20.43
C ARG A 334 12.28 -13.66 -21.11
N CYS A 335 11.10 -14.11 -20.68
CA CYS A 335 9.82 -13.63 -21.21
C CYS A 335 9.58 -12.14 -20.91
N LYS A 336 9.91 -11.66 -19.71
CA LYS A 336 9.80 -10.24 -19.35
C LYS A 336 10.78 -9.37 -20.13
N ALA A 337 12.03 -9.82 -20.30
CA ALA A 337 13.01 -9.12 -21.11
C ALA A 337 12.55 -8.99 -22.58
N LEU A 338 11.98 -10.05 -23.17
CA LEU A 338 11.34 -9.98 -24.49
C LEU A 338 10.16 -8.99 -24.54
N LYS A 339 9.37 -8.89 -23.46
CA LYS A 339 8.29 -7.89 -23.34
C LYS A 339 8.86 -6.47 -23.29
N CYS A 340 9.88 -6.20 -22.47
CA CYS A 340 10.55 -4.90 -22.40
C CYS A 340 11.15 -4.51 -23.75
N LEU A 341 11.82 -5.46 -24.42
CA LEU A 341 12.43 -5.24 -25.73
C LEU A 341 11.38 -4.90 -26.81
N ARG A 342 10.13 -5.37 -26.69
CA ARG A 342 9.02 -4.93 -27.56
C ARG A 342 8.43 -3.58 -27.15
N ARG A 343 8.46 -3.24 -25.87
CA ARG A 343 7.90 -1.97 -25.38
C ARG A 343 8.79 -0.80 -25.73
N VAL A 344 10.12 -0.98 -25.72
CA VAL A 344 11.06 0.08 -26.07
C VAL A 344 10.86 0.60 -27.50
N THR A 345 10.33 -0.22 -28.42
CA THR A 345 10.09 0.20 -29.81
C THR A 345 8.92 1.17 -29.96
N ARG A 346 8.13 1.37 -28.90
CA ARG A 346 6.98 2.30 -28.92
C ARG A 346 7.35 3.73 -28.57
N ILE A 347 8.57 3.97 -28.09
CA ILE A 347 9.02 5.28 -27.65
C ILE A 347 9.41 6.12 -28.88
N PRO A 348 8.64 7.16 -29.25
CA PRO A 348 8.85 7.88 -30.51
C PRO A 348 10.20 8.59 -30.56
N GLN A 349 10.65 9.16 -29.44
CA GLN A 349 11.83 10.03 -29.37
C GLN A 349 13.15 9.28 -29.64
N ILE A 350 13.14 7.94 -29.57
CA ILE A 350 14.33 7.11 -29.82
C ILE A 350 14.27 6.32 -31.13
N ALA A 351 13.25 6.57 -31.98
CA ALA A 351 13.14 5.90 -33.26
C ALA A 351 14.45 5.90 -34.09
N PRO A 352 15.22 7.01 -34.18
CA PRO A 352 16.49 6.99 -34.91
C PRO A 352 17.54 6.02 -34.34
N VAL A 353 17.60 5.91 -33.00
CA VAL A 353 18.52 4.98 -32.32
C VAL A 353 18.12 3.53 -32.56
N LEU A 354 16.81 3.26 -32.48
CA LEU A 354 16.27 1.92 -32.70
C LEU A 354 16.48 1.45 -34.16
N VAL A 355 16.35 2.35 -35.14
CA VAL A 355 16.63 2.05 -36.55
C VAL A 355 18.08 1.63 -36.75
N ARG A 356 19.04 2.32 -36.12
CA ARG A 356 20.47 1.94 -36.18
C ARG A 356 20.73 0.56 -35.59
N ASN A 357 20.04 0.23 -34.50
CA ASN A 357 20.24 -1.03 -33.78
C ASN A 357 19.41 -2.19 -34.36
N ARG A 358 18.48 -1.93 -35.29
CA ARG A 358 17.51 -2.90 -35.81
C ARG A 358 18.17 -4.16 -36.35
N THR A 359 19.19 -4.02 -37.19
CA THR A 359 19.87 -5.15 -37.84
C THR A 359 20.59 -6.04 -36.83
N ASP A 360 21.34 -5.46 -35.89
CA ASP A 360 22.00 -6.21 -34.81
C ASP A 360 20.98 -6.91 -33.91
N VAL A 361 19.91 -6.22 -33.51
CA VAL A 361 18.86 -6.80 -32.67
C VAL A 361 18.17 -7.97 -33.36
N LEU A 362 17.78 -7.84 -34.63
CA LEU A 362 17.15 -8.92 -35.38
C LEU A 362 18.09 -10.12 -35.55
N ALA A 363 19.36 -9.87 -35.89
CA ALA A 363 20.37 -10.93 -36.00
C ALA A 363 20.53 -11.70 -34.68
N ARG A 364 20.58 -10.96 -33.57
CA ARG A 364 20.64 -11.54 -32.22
C ARG A 364 19.35 -12.25 -31.81
N LEU A 365 18.19 -11.92 -32.36
CA LEU A 365 16.93 -12.59 -32.01
C LEU A 365 16.70 -13.89 -32.79
N MET A 366 17.36 -14.09 -33.94
CA MET A 366 17.20 -15.29 -34.78
C MET A 366 17.39 -16.60 -33.99
N GLY A 367 18.40 -16.65 -33.11
CA GLY A 367 18.69 -17.84 -32.29
C GLY A 367 17.57 -18.24 -31.34
N LEU A 368 16.59 -17.38 -31.07
CA LEU A 368 15.44 -17.71 -30.21
C LEU A 368 14.38 -18.52 -30.92
N LEU A 369 14.35 -18.52 -32.26
CA LEU A 369 13.41 -19.33 -33.03
C LEU A 369 13.67 -20.83 -32.85
N ASP A 370 14.89 -21.20 -32.50
CA ASP A 370 15.29 -22.57 -32.18
C ASP A 370 15.35 -22.86 -30.67
N ASP A 371 14.84 -21.97 -29.82
CA ASP A 371 14.89 -22.20 -28.37
C ASP A 371 14.08 -23.44 -27.97
N HIS A 372 14.65 -24.27 -27.10
CA HIS A 372 14.00 -25.49 -26.59
C HIS A 372 12.61 -25.26 -25.97
N LYS A 373 12.31 -24.07 -25.43
CA LYS A 373 11.00 -23.74 -24.84
C LYS A 373 10.09 -23.05 -25.86
N ARG A 374 8.94 -23.67 -26.14
CA ARG A 374 7.89 -23.13 -27.04
C ARG A 374 7.50 -21.68 -26.73
N VAL A 375 7.36 -21.34 -25.44
CA VAL A 375 6.98 -19.98 -25.00
C VAL A 375 8.03 -18.93 -25.40
N ILE A 376 9.32 -19.29 -25.37
CA ILE A 376 10.39 -18.40 -25.82
C ILE A 376 10.37 -18.25 -27.33
N ARG A 377 10.19 -19.34 -28.10
CA ARG A 377 10.03 -19.26 -29.56
C ARG A 377 8.88 -18.34 -29.95
N GLN A 378 7.73 -18.46 -29.30
CA GLN A 378 6.56 -17.61 -29.53
C GLN A 378 6.85 -16.13 -29.21
N HIS A 379 7.42 -15.84 -28.04
CA HIS A 379 7.77 -14.47 -27.69
C HIS A 379 8.90 -13.89 -28.57
N GLY A 380 9.86 -14.72 -28.98
CA GLY A 380 10.96 -14.36 -29.88
C GLY A 380 10.45 -13.99 -31.26
N ALA A 381 9.62 -14.84 -31.88
CA ALA A 381 8.98 -14.56 -33.16
C ALA A 381 8.14 -13.27 -33.12
N LEU A 382 7.34 -13.08 -32.07
CA LEU A 382 6.58 -11.85 -31.89
C LEU A 382 7.50 -10.62 -31.76
N THR A 383 8.59 -10.72 -30.99
CA THR A 383 9.54 -9.62 -30.86
C THR A 383 10.22 -9.30 -32.18
N MET A 384 10.64 -10.32 -32.94
CA MET A 384 11.23 -10.12 -34.27
C MET A 384 10.27 -9.40 -35.22
N ASN A 385 9.00 -9.80 -35.27
CA ASN A 385 8.00 -9.13 -36.10
C ASN A 385 7.80 -7.66 -35.73
N ILE A 386 7.84 -7.31 -34.44
CA ILE A 386 7.73 -5.90 -34.04
C ILE A 386 9.01 -5.13 -34.42
N TRP A 387 10.18 -5.72 -34.21
CA TRP A 387 11.45 -5.09 -34.52
C TRP A 387 11.71 -4.94 -36.03
N SER A 388 11.16 -5.81 -36.88
CA SER A 388 11.25 -5.65 -38.33
C SER A 388 10.49 -4.43 -38.85
N MET A 389 9.42 -4.02 -38.15
CA MET A 389 8.63 -2.83 -38.48
C MET A 389 9.28 -1.52 -38.00
N VAL A 390 10.33 -1.57 -37.16
CA VAL A 390 11.02 -0.36 -36.71
C VAL A 390 11.61 0.39 -37.91
N GLY A 391 11.24 1.66 -38.06
CA GLY A 391 11.68 2.51 -39.17
C GLY A 391 10.95 2.28 -40.48
N GLN A 392 9.89 1.47 -40.50
CA GLN A 392 8.93 1.48 -41.60
C GLN A 392 7.87 2.56 -41.30
N GLU A 393 7.52 3.34 -42.31
CA GLU A 393 6.40 4.28 -42.21
C GLU A 393 5.10 3.47 -41.99
N SER A 394 4.31 3.90 -41.01
CA SER A 394 3.04 3.26 -40.62
C SER A 394 1.92 3.54 -41.61
#